data_AF-A0A1A8NQJ5-F1
#
_entry.id   AF-A0A1A8NQJ5-F1
#
_cell.length_a   1.000
_cell.length_b   1.000
_cell.length_c   1.000
_cell.angle_alpha   90.00
_cell.angle_beta   90.00
_cell.angle_gamma   90.00
#
_symmetry.space_group_name_H-M   'P 1'
#
loop_
_entity.id
_entity.type
_entity.pdbx_description
1 polymer ?
#
loop_
_entity_poly.entity_id
_entity_poly.type
_entity_poly.pdbx_seq_one_letter_code
_entity_poly.pdbx_strand_id
1 'polypeptide(L)' 'TTDIWSSSLCPMSLISFTAQWINSSFNLQRATLNAQHFRGSHTAEHVKQAIEEMLNSWGIEKERVHVIVRDNA' A
#
# COMPACT_ATOMS: atom_id res chain seq x y z
N THR A 1 2.05 4.86 3.05
CA THR A 1 0.63 5.15 2.79
C THR A 1 0.11 4.12 1.81
N THR A 2 -1.18 3.83 1.84
CA THR A 2 -1.87 3.04 0.82
C THR A 2 -3.15 3.76 0.43
N ASP A 3 -3.53 3.63 -0.83
CA ASP A 3 -4.76 4.21 -1.33
C ASP A 3 -5.42 3.24 -2.32
N ILE A 4 -6.76 3.16 -2.26
CA ILE A 4 -7.58 2.24 -3.04
C ILE A 4 -8.61 3.05 -3.84
N TRP A 5 -8.60 2.83 -5.14
CA TRP A 5 -9.50 3.52 -6.07
C TRP A 5 -10.30 2.50 -6.87
N SER A 6 -11.58 2.79 -7.10
CA SER A 6 -12.44 2.01 -8.01
C SER A 6 -12.92 2.90 -9.15
N SER A 7 -12.96 2.35 -10.37
CA SER A 7 -13.58 3.02 -11.51
C SER A 7 -15.06 2.70 -11.60
N SER A 8 -15.89 3.70 -11.91
CA SER A 8 -17.32 3.50 -12.23
C SER A 8 -17.55 3.13 -13.69
N LEU A 9 -16.56 3.35 -14.56
CA LEU A 9 -16.65 3.12 -16.01
C LEU A 9 -16.11 1.75 -16.43
N CYS A 10 -15.29 1.13 -15.59
CA CYS A 10 -14.79 -0.23 -15.79
C CYS A 10 -14.71 -0.94 -14.43
N PRO A 11 -14.99 -2.25 -14.34
CA PRO A 11 -14.95 -3.00 -13.09
C PRO A 11 -13.49 -3.28 -12.67
N MET A 12 -12.75 -2.20 -12.42
CA MET A 12 -11.36 -2.21 -12.06
C MET A 12 -11.19 -1.41 -10.78
N SER A 13 -10.53 -2.04 -9.82
CA SER A 13 -10.01 -1.37 -8.64
C SER A 13 -8.49 -1.46 -8.63
N LEU A 14 -7.85 -0.47 -8.06
CA LEU A 14 -6.39 -0.39 -7.90
C LEU A 14 -6.08 -0.19 -6.42
N ILE A 15 -4.97 -0.78 -5.98
CA ILE A 15 -4.33 -0.48 -4.69
C ILE A 15 -2.92 0.01 -4.94
N SER A 16 -2.55 1.08 -4.26
CA SER A 16 -1.20 1.65 -4.30
C SER A 16 -0.52 1.51 -2.95
N PHE A 17 0.81 1.43 -2.97
CA PHE A 17 1.64 1.39 -1.77
C PHE A 17 2.84 2.31 -1.94
N THR A 18 2.90 3.35 -1.10
CA THR A 18 4.01 4.33 -1.10
C THR A 18 4.71 4.29 0.25
N ALA A 19 6.00 3.98 0.24
CA ALA A 19 6.84 4.04 1.42
C ALA A 19 7.36 5.46 1.63
N GLN A 20 7.41 5.86 2.90
CA GLN A 20 8.03 7.11 3.35
C GLN A 20 8.88 6.79 4.57
N TRP A 21 10.12 7.26 4.59
CA TRP A 21 11.04 7.02 5.69
C TRP A 21 12.05 8.15 5.79
N ILE A 22 12.72 8.25 6.94
CA ILE A 22 13.85 9.15 7.15
C ILE A 22 15.13 8.35 6.98
N ASN A 23 16.06 8.83 6.16
CA ASN A 23 17.36 8.16 6.00
C ASN A 23 18.35 8.58 7.11
N SER A 24 19.55 8.00 7.11
CA SER A 24 20.60 8.28 8.10
C SER A 24 21.06 9.74 8.15
N SER A 25 20.81 10.52 7.08
CA SER A 25 21.10 11.95 7.00
C SER A 25 19.88 12.82 7.40
N PHE A 26 18.87 12.23 8.04
CA PHE A 26 17.62 12.90 8.42
C PHE A 26 16.81 13.50 7.25
N ASN A 27 17.04 13.00 6.04
CA ASN A 27 16.27 13.42 4.87
C ASN A 27 15.05 12.55 4.66
N LEU A 28 13.89 13.17 4.46
CA LEU A 28 12.65 12.49 4.09
C LEU A 28 12.79 11.87 2.70
N GLN A 29 12.52 10.58 2.62
CA GLN A 29 12.45 9.80 1.40
C GLN A 29 11.00 9.41 1.12
N ARG A 30 10.67 9.29 -0.17
CA ARG A 30 9.38 8.78 -0.63
C ARG A 30 9.58 7.96 -1.89
N ALA A 31 9.01 6.76 -1.91
CA ALA A 31 9.02 5.89 -3.08
C ALA A 31 7.66 5.19 -3.23
N THR A 32 7.10 5.25 -4.43
CA THR A 32 5.96 4.40 -4.80
C THR A 32 6.51 3.01 -5.09
N LEU A 33 6.14 2.04 -4.27
CA LEU A 33 6.63 0.67 -4.34
C LEU A 33 5.75 -0.18 -5.26
N ASN A 34 4.42 -0.02 -5.14
CA ASN A 34 3.46 -0.76 -5.94
C ASN A 34 2.28 0.12 -6.37
N ALA A 35 1.74 -0.19 -7.55
CA ALA A 35 0.39 0.17 -7.98
C ALA A 35 -0.12 -1.01 -8.79
N GLN A 36 -1.16 -1.71 -8.30
CA GLN A 36 -1.63 -2.94 -8.91
C GLN A 36 -3.15 -3.05 -8.87
N HIS A 37 -3.69 -3.91 -9.72
CA HIS A 37 -5.11 -4.28 -9.68
C HIS A 37 -5.45 -4.91 -8.33
N PHE A 38 -6.51 -4.43 -7.72
CA PHE A 38 -7.10 -5.01 -6.53
C PHE A 38 -8.35 -5.78 -6.93
N ARG A 39 -8.23 -7.10 -7.02
CA ARG A 39 -9.30 -7.99 -7.50
C ARG A 39 -10.06 -8.56 -6.31
N GLY A 40 -11.37 -8.74 -6.46
CA GLY A 40 -12.23 -9.35 -5.43
C GLY A 40 -12.85 -8.33 -4.48
N SER A 41 -13.39 -8.82 -3.37
CA SER A 41 -14.10 -7.98 -2.39
C SER A 41 -13.13 -7.11 -1.60
N HIS A 42 -13.48 -5.83 -1.41
CA HIS A 42 -12.68 -4.87 -0.64
C HIS A 42 -12.87 -5.03 0.88
N THR A 43 -12.74 -6.25 1.39
CA THR A 43 -12.78 -6.52 2.83
C THR A 43 -11.48 -6.08 3.50
N ALA A 44 -11.54 -5.81 4.81
CA ALA A 44 -10.36 -5.46 5.58
C ALA A 44 -9.28 -6.55 5.50
N GLU A 45 -9.69 -7.82 5.47
CA GLU A 45 -8.82 -8.98 5.34
C GLU A 45 -8.06 -9.00 4.01
N HIS A 46 -8.74 -8.78 2.87
CA HIS A 46 -8.08 -8.76 1.57
C HIS A 46 -7.15 -7.55 1.41
N VAL A 47 -7.51 -6.39 1.97
CA VAL A 47 -6.63 -5.21 1.95
C VAL A 47 -5.38 -5.49 2.78
N LYS A 48 -5.52 -6.06 3.98
CA LYS A 48 -4.40 -6.44 4.83
C LYS A 48 -3.48 -7.44 4.10
N GLN A 49 -4.06 -8.48 3.49
CA GLN A 49 -3.31 -9.47 2.74
C GLN A 49 -2.52 -8.84 1.58
N ALA A 50 -3.15 -7.98 0.78
CA ALA A 50 -2.47 -7.30 -0.32
C ALA A 50 -1.28 -6.44 0.17
N ILE A 51 -1.44 -5.75 1.31
CA ILE A 51 -0.34 -4.97 1.91
C ILE A 51 0.78 -5.90 2.39
N GLU A 52 0.47 -7.00 3.07
CA GLU A 52 1.47 -7.97 3.53
C GLU A 52 2.22 -8.60 2.34
N GLU A 53 1.54 -8.92 1.23
CA GLU A 53 2.17 -9.39 -0.01
C GLU A 53 3.09 -8.33 -0.64
N MET A 54 2.67 -7.06 -0.68
CA MET A 54 3.51 -5.96 -1.17
C MET A 54 4.73 -5.70 -0.27
N LEU A 55 4.61 -5.85 1.04
CA LEU A 55 5.76 -5.74 1.94
C LEU A 55 6.75 -6.89 1.70
N ASN A 56 6.24 -8.12 1.60
CA ASN A 56 7.04 -9.31 1.36
C ASN A 56 7.77 -9.26 0.02
N SER A 57 7.14 -8.75 -1.05
CA SER A 57 7.77 -8.65 -2.38
C SER A 57 8.99 -7.72 -2.40
N TRP A 58 9.02 -6.72 -1.51
CA TRP A 58 10.14 -5.80 -1.32
C TRP A 58 11.10 -6.21 -0.19
N GLY A 59 10.85 -7.35 0.47
CA GLY A 59 11.65 -7.80 1.61
C GLY A 59 11.56 -6.85 2.81
N ILE A 60 10.44 -6.16 2.97
CA ILE A 60 10.21 -5.22 4.07
C ILE A 60 9.52 -5.98 5.22
N GLU A 61 10.24 -6.16 6.31
CA GLU A 61 9.69 -6.74 7.54
C GLU A 61 8.59 -5.86 8.15
N LYS A 62 7.52 -6.50 8.65
CA LYS A 62 6.34 -5.82 9.19
C LYS A 62 6.67 -4.96 10.41
N GLU A 63 7.65 -5.38 11.20
CA GLU A 63 8.17 -4.70 12.39
C GLU A 63 8.82 -3.35 12.05
N ARG A 64 9.25 -3.16 10.79
CA ARG A 64 9.80 -1.89 10.28
C ARG A 64 8.71 -0.92 9.80
N VAL A 65 7.45 -1.36 9.75
CA VAL A 65 6.31 -0.53 9.36
C VAL A 65 5.63 0.03 10.61
N HIS A 66 5.94 1.28 10.94
CA HIS A 66 5.37 1.95 12.11
C HIS A 66 3.90 2.36 11.94
N VAL A 67 3.53 2.79 10.73
CA VAL A 67 2.19 3.29 10.44
C VAL A 67 1.82 3.07 8.98
N ILE A 68 0.58 2.67 8.76
CA ILE A 68 -0.04 2.68 7.44
C ILE A 68 -1.14 3.74 7.47
N VAL A 69 -0.94 4.80 6.70
CA VAL A 69 -1.97 5.83 6.48
C VAL A 69 -2.75 5.46 5.23
N ARG A 70 -4.07 5.49 5.35
CA ARG A 70 -5.05 5.24 4.29
C ARG A 70 -6.21 6.22 4.42
N ASP A 71 -6.98 6.36 3.36
CA ASP A 71 -8.23 7.10 3.34
C ASP A 71 -9.34 6.39 4.15
N ASN A 72 -10.39 7.14 4.46
CA ASN A 72 -11.58 6.68 5.17
C ASN A 72 -12.76 6.55 4.19
N ALA A 73 -12.56 5.71 3.17
CA ALA A 73 -13.57 5.34 2.18
C ALA A 73 -14.47 4.19 2.67
#